data_AF-A0A1I6GI93-F1
#
_entry.id   AF-A0A1I6GI93-F1
#
_cell.length_a   1.000
_cell.length_b   1.000
_cell.length_c   1.000
_cell.angle_alpha   90.00
_cell.angle_beta   90.00
_cell.angle_gamma   90.00
#
_symmetry.space_group_name_H-M   'P 1'
#
loop_
_entity.id
_entity.type
_entity.pdbx_description
1 polymer ?
#
loop_
_entity_poly.entity_id
_entity_poly.type
_entity_poly.pdbx_seq_one_letter_code
_entity_poly.pdbx_strand_id
1 'polypeptide(L)'
;MEQLSFNQNLAYQPNALSGSISANATRERRTVIRARRNPESEEVTGSQATGNVTEIILPQGQVENFQLLLPMLTQLNQEKRWLAWIDPPQALVSKWQKMHGIVAGELLVLRSTPEYPAQELAERALSAGTCHAVVMWTGKLGRAALESLQQASAKGNSHGVVLRQR
;
A
#
# COMPACT_ATOMS: atom_id res chain seq x y z
N MET A 1 -47.74 23.75 -13.29
CA MET A 1 -47.06 24.20 -14.51
C MET A 1 -45.81 24.93 -14.04
N GLU A 2 -44.68 24.25 -13.98
CA GLU A 2 -43.33 24.85 -13.97
C GLU A 2 -42.33 23.70 -14.10
N GLN A 3 -41.71 23.66 -15.27
CA GLN A 3 -40.75 22.67 -15.71
C GLN A 3 -39.37 23.10 -15.21
N LEU A 4 -38.66 22.22 -14.50
CA LEU A 4 -37.23 22.40 -14.28
C LEU A 4 -36.48 21.49 -15.24
N SER A 5 -35.85 22.17 -16.20
CA SER A 5 -35.04 21.70 -17.31
C SER A 5 -33.89 20.80 -16.86
N PHE A 6 -33.91 19.55 -17.32
CA PHE A 6 -32.73 18.69 -17.36
C PHE A 6 -31.84 19.13 -18.52
N ASN A 7 -30.75 19.83 -18.22
CA ASN A 7 -29.67 20.02 -19.19
C ASN A 7 -28.94 18.69 -19.38
N GLN A 8 -29.20 18.05 -20.51
CA GLN A 8 -28.36 17.02 -21.11
C GLN A 8 -27.05 17.68 -21.54
N ASN A 9 -25.90 17.16 -21.10
CA ASN A 9 -24.64 17.47 -21.75
C ASN A 9 -24.03 16.21 -22.35
N LEU A 10 -23.69 16.39 -23.62
CA LEU A 10 -23.37 15.43 -24.64
C LEU A 10 -22.02 14.73 -24.40
N ALA A 11 -22.02 13.45 -24.75
CA ALA A 11 -21.04 12.77 -25.59
C ALA A 11 -19.56 13.19 -25.45
N TYR A 12 -18.79 12.38 -24.72
CA TYR A 12 -17.35 12.27 -24.93
C TYR A 12 -17.12 11.21 -26.01
N GLN A 13 -16.85 11.62 -27.25
CA GLN A 13 -16.34 10.73 -28.29
C GLN A 13 -14.81 10.72 -28.29
N PRO A 14 -14.18 9.56 -28.57
CA PRO A 14 -12.74 9.36 -28.42
C PRO A 14 -11.96 9.69 -29.71
N ASN A 15 -10.65 9.84 -29.51
CA ASN A 15 -9.59 9.57 -30.49
C ASN A 15 -9.26 10.68 -31.50
N ALA A 16 -8.22 11.46 -31.19
CA ALA A 16 -7.41 12.16 -32.18
C ALA A 16 -5.96 11.67 -32.07
N LEU A 17 -5.61 10.71 -32.91
CA LEU A 17 -4.24 10.29 -33.19
C LEU A 17 -3.51 11.48 -33.83
N SER A 18 -2.37 11.88 -33.27
CA SER A 18 -1.46 12.84 -33.90
C SER A 18 -0.02 12.48 -33.56
N GLY A 19 0.78 12.34 -34.62
CA GLY A 19 2.22 12.51 -34.57
C GLY A 19 3.05 11.25 -34.80
N SER A 20 3.44 10.99 -36.04
CA SER A 20 4.86 11.02 -36.46
C SER A 20 5.02 10.51 -37.88
N ILE A 21 5.42 11.39 -38.80
CA ILE A 21 6.07 10.98 -40.05
C ILE A 21 7.52 11.42 -39.97
N SER A 22 8.38 10.42 -40.06
CA SER A 22 9.84 10.49 -40.10
C SER A 22 10.30 11.11 -41.41
N ALA A 23 11.18 12.12 -41.33
CA ALA A 23 11.92 12.63 -42.47
C ALA A 23 13.42 12.36 -42.25
N ASN A 24 13.96 11.43 -43.04
CA ASN A 24 15.38 11.16 -43.17
C ASN A 24 16.11 12.37 -43.76
N ALA A 25 17.14 12.87 -43.09
CA ALA A 25 18.12 13.75 -43.70
C ALA A 25 19.55 13.39 -43.24
N THR A 26 20.32 13.09 -44.27
CA THR A 26 21.70 12.67 -44.39
C THR A 26 22.71 13.66 -43.77
N ARG A 27 23.67 13.09 -43.03
CA ARG A 27 25.12 13.43 -43.02
C ARG A 27 25.53 14.83 -42.59
N GLU A 28 26.14 14.92 -41.41
CA GLU A 28 27.39 15.68 -41.27
C GLU A 28 28.27 15.15 -40.13
N ARG A 29 29.51 14.85 -40.50
CA ARG A 29 30.57 14.35 -39.63
C ARG A 29 31.02 15.48 -38.71
N ARG A 30 30.70 15.40 -37.42
CA ARG A 30 31.43 16.12 -36.36
C ARG A 30 32.21 15.11 -35.52
N THR A 31 33.49 15.00 -35.83
CA THR A 31 34.49 14.38 -34.95
C THR A 31 34.63 15.25 -33.71
N VAL A 32 33.98 14.84 -32.63
CA VAL A 32 34.23 15.39 -31.29
C VAL A 32 35.13 14.40 -30.58
N ILE A 33 36.36 14.82 -30.28
CA ILE A 33 37.27 14.13 -29.37
C ILE A 33 36.60 14.14 -27.99
N ARG A 34 35.81 13.12 -27.68
CA ARG A 34 35.32 12.88 -26.32
C ARG A 34 36.39 12.08 -25.60
N ALA A 35 37.04 12.76 -24.66
CA ALA A 35 37.89 12.18 -23.64
C ALA A 35 37.24 10.90 -23.10
N ARG A 36 38.05 9.84 -22.92
CA ARG A 36 37.63 8.59 -22.28
C ARG A 36 37.07 8.92 -20.90
N ARG A 37 35.75 9.00 -20.79
CA ARG A 37 35.05 8.94 -19.52
C ARG A 37 35.15 7.48 -19.09
N ASN A 38 36.05 7.21 -18.16
CA ASN A 38 36.03 6.00 -17.37
C ASN A 38 34.60 5.88 -16.80
N PRO A 39 33.83 4.80 -17.06
CA PRO A 39 32.66 4.54 -16.26
C PRO A 39 33.20 4.07 -14.91
N GLU A 40 33.54 5.02 -14.04
CA GLU A 40 33.46 4.75 -12.61
C GLU A 40 31.99 4.42 -12.38
N SER A 41 31.74 3.12 -12.25
CA SER A 41 30.50 2.57 -11.75
C SER A 41 30.24 3.23 -10.41
N GLU A 42 29.44 4.30 -10.42
CA GLU A 42 28.84 4.87 -9.23
C GLU A 42 28.06 3.72 -8.58
N GLU A 43 28.66 3.19 -7.53
CA GLU A 43 28.04 2.31 -6.57
C GLU A 43 26.82 3.05 -6.02
N VAL A 44 25.66 2.82 -6.63
CA VAL A 44 24.40 2.97 -5.91
C VAL A 44 24.40 1.82 -4.93
N THR A 45 25.08 1.98 -3.80
CA THR A 45 24.78 1.21 -2.59
C THR A 45 23.31 1.49 -2.33
N GLY A 46 22.45 0.62 -2.84
CA GLY A 46 21.01 0.78 -2.76
C GLY A 46 20.68 1.09 -1.32
N SER A 47 19.98 2.20 -1.08
CA SER A 47 19.48 2.52 0.25
C SER A 47 18.75 1.29 0.73
N GLN A 48 19.33 0.59 1.70
CA GLN A 48 18.76 -0.64 2.20
C GLN A 48 17.38 -0.27 2.72
N ALA A 49 16.33 -0.69 2.03
CA ALA A 49 14.97 -0.26 2.34
C ALA A 49 14.71 -0.64 3.80
N THR A 50 14.63 0.37 4.67
CA THR A 50 14.34 0.15 6.08
C THR A 50 12.87 -0.21 6.18
N GLY A 51 12.57 -1.40 6.68
CA GLY A 51 11.19 -1.83 6.89
C GLY A 51 10.45 -0.84 7.78
N ASN A 52 9.21 -0.52 7.42
CA ASN A 52 8.36 0.41 8.16
C ASN A 52 7.27 -0.36 8.91
N VAL A 53 7.61 -0.88 10.09
CA VAL A 53 6.66 -1.57 10.97
C VAL A 53 6.47 -0.77 12.26
N THR A 54 5.25 -0.31 12.49
CA THR A 54 4.84 0.41 13.70
C THR A 54 4.12 -0.54 14.66
N GLU A 55 4.56 -0.59 15.92
CA GLU A 55 3.82 -1.27 16.99
C GLU A 55 2.96 -0.30 17.78
N ILE A 56 1.69 -0.66 17.99
CA ILE A 56 0.74 0.06 18.82
C ILE A 56 0.32 -0.88 19.96
N ILE A 57 0.68 -0.50 21.19
CA ILE A 57 0.38 -1.26 22.40
C ILE A 57 -0.86 -0.66 23.06
N LEU A 58 -1.92 -1.44 23.14
CA LEU A 58 -3.19 -1.03 23.73
C LEU A 58 -3.35 -1.63 25.13
N PRO A 59 -3.81 -0.85 26.13
CA PRO A 59 -4.16 -1.40 27.43
C PRO A 59 -5.27 -2.47 27.32
N GLN A 60 -5.23 -3.48 28.18
CA GLN A 60 -6.37 -4.40 28.36
C GLN A 60 -7.69 -3.62 28.54
N GLY A 61 -8.74 -4.03 27.83
CA GLY A 61 -10.05 -3.36 27.83
C GLY A 61 -10.21 -2.19 26.86
N GLN A 62 -9.12 -1.61 26.34
CA GLN A 62 -9.16 -0.53 25.32
C GLN A 62 -9.09 -1.08 23.90
N VAL A 63 -8.95 -2.39 23.74
CA VAL A 63 -8.80 -3.01 22.41
C VAL A 63 -10.10 -3.02 21.64
N GLU A 64 -11.23 -2.97 22.36
CA GLU A 64 -12.55 -2.70 21.80
C GLU A 64 -12.79 -1.20 21.52
N ASN A 65 -11.90 -0.32 21.99
CA ASN A 65 -11.98 1.12 21.74
C ASN A 65 -11.40 1.47 20.37
N PHE A 66 -12.05 0.93 19.34
CA PHE A 66 -11.71 1.13 17.94
C PHE A 66 -11.76 2.59 17.51
N GLN A 67 -12.43 3.48 18.27
CA GLN A 67 -12.56 4.90 17.94
C GLN A 67 -11.19 5.56 17.72
N LEU A 68 -10.17 5.16 18.49
CA LEU A 68 -8.82 5.68 18.33
C LEU A 68 -8.13 5.18 17.05
N LEU A 69 -8.49 3.98 16.60
CA LEU A 69 -7.89 3.35 15.41
C LEU A 69 -8.58 3.77 14.12
N LEU A 70 -9.88 4.11 14.17
CA LEU A 70 -10.67 4.40 12.98
C LEU A 70 -10.05 5.49 12.08
N PRO A 71 -9.58 6.65 12.59
CA PRO A 71 -8.98 7.67 11.71
C PRO A 71 -7.78 7.15 10.94
N MET A 72 -6.89 6.40 11.60
CA MET A 72 -5.72 5.78 10.95
C MET A 72 -6.15 4.77 9.90
N LEU A 73 -7.09 3.87 10.23
CA LEU A 73 -7.58 2.85 9.30
C LEU A 73 -8.26 3.49 8.08
N THR A 74 -9.07 4.52 8.29
CA THR A 74 -9.73 5.29 7.22
C THR A 74 -8.70 5.97 6.32
N GLN A 75 -7.63 6.53 6.88
CA GLN A 75 -6.55 7.13 6.10
C GLN A 75 -5.84 6.09 5.23
N LEU A 76 -5.52 4.91 5.79
CA LEU A 76 -4.88 3.83 5.03
C LEU A 76 -5.78 3.33 3.89
N ASN A 77 -7.11 3.31 4.08
CA ASN A 77 -8.04 2.87 3.04
C ASN A 77 -8.19 3.85 1.87
N GLN A 78 -7.52 5.01 1.87
CA GLN A 78 -7.59 5.95 0.75
C GLN A 78 -6.55 5.66 -0.35
N GLU A 79 -5.62 4.74 -0.10
CA GLU A 79 -4.57 4.35 -1.04
C GLU A 79 -5.05 3.31 -2.07
N LYS A 80 -4.58 3.40 -3.31
CA LYS A 80 -4.99 2.55 -4.46
C LYS A 80 -4.47 1.10 -4.45
N ARG A 81 -3.81 0.70 -3.36
CA ARG A 81 -3.17 -0.63 -3.19
C ARG A 81 -3.86 -1.31 -2.03
N TRP A 82 -3.85 -2.64 -1.99
CA TRP A 82 -4.56 -3.38 -0.94
C TRP A 82 -4.15 -2.95 0.48
N LEU A 83 -5.15 -2.75 1.33
CA LEU A 83 -5.02 -2.73 2.78
C LEU A 83 -5.37 -4.14 3.28
N ALA A 84 -4.46 -4.81 3.98
CA ALA A 84 -4.75 -6.11 4.57
C ALA A 84 -4.94 -6.00 6.09
N TRP A 85 -6.01 -6.59 6.61
CA TRP A 85 -6.24 -6.75 8.04
C TRP A 85 -6.11 -8.23 8.42
N ILE A 86 -5.22 -8.53 9.36
CA ILE A 86 -4.97 -9.89 9.86
C ILE A 86 -5.53 -10.00 11.26
N ASP A 87 -6.51 -10.88 11.44
CA ASP A 87 -7.23 -11.09 12.70
C ASP A 87 -7.89 -9.85 13.34
N PRO A 88 -8.52 -8.93 12.58
CA PRO A 88 -9.20 -7.78 13.18
C PRO A 88 -10.35 -8.21 14.09
N PRO A 89 -10.58 -7.59 15.26
CA PRO A 89 -11.73 -7.91 16.11
C PRO A 89 -13.05 -7.83 15.33
N GLN A 90 -13.96 -8.79 15.55
CA GLN A 90 -15.19 -8.88 14.75
C GLN A 90 -16.05 -7.61 14.87
N ALA A 91 -16.10 -7.01 16.07
CA ALA A 91 -16.79 -5.75 16.31
C ALA A 91 -16.23 -4.60 15.47
N LEU A 92 -14.91 -4.54 15.24
CA LEU A 92 -14.29 -3.56 14.35
C LEU A 92 -14.75 -3.75 12.92
N VAL A 93 -14.73 -4.99 12.41
CA VAL A 93 -15.17 -5.30 11.04
C VAL A 93 -16.63 -4.89 10.84
N SER A 94 -17.52 -5.24 11.79
CA SER A 94 -18.93 -4.86 11.73
C SER A 94 -19.15 -3.35 11.80
N LYS A 95 -18.34 -2.63 12.57
CA LYS A 95 -18.41 -1.17 12.64
C LYS A 95 -17.90 -0.53 11.36
N TRP A 96 -16.81 -1.05 10.80
CA TRP A 96 -16.21 -0.60 9.55
C TRP A 96 -17.21 -0.69 8.40
N GLN A 97 -17.88 -1.83 8.24
CA GLN A 97 -18.90 -2.03 7.19
C GLN A 97 -20.05 -1.01 7.21
N LYS A 98 -20.31 -0.36 8.35
CA LYS A 98 -21.36 0.65 8.51
C LYS A 98 -20.88 2.08 8.22
N MET A 99 -19.58 2.32 8.10
CA MET A 99 -19.07 3.66 7.83
C MET A 99 -19.25 4.04 6.36
N HIS A 100 -19.64 5.29 6.12
CA HIS A 100 -19.72 5.87 4.78
C HIS A 100 -18.34 6.35 4.31
N GLY A 101 -18.07 6.26 3.01
CA GLY A 101 -16.83 6.76 2.41
C GLY A 101 -15.64 5.80 2.44
N ILE A 102 -15.85 4.52 2.81
CA ILE A 102 -14.83 3.48 2.66
C ILE A 102 -14.78 3.05 1.19
N VAL A 103 -13.58 3.06 0.61
CA VAL A 103 -13.31 2.40 -0.67
C VAL A 103 -13.29 0.89 -0.40
N ALA A 104 -14.45 0.24 -0.52
CA ALA A 104 -14.62 -1.16 -0.16
C ALA A 104 -13.84 -2.13 -1.07
N GLY A 105 -13.39 -1.67 -2.24
CA GLY A 105 -12.73 -2.50 -3.25
C GLY A 105 -11.28 -2.89 -2.92
N GLU A 106 -10.66 -2.31 -1.90
CA GLU A 106 -9.21 -2.44 -1.66
C GLU A 106 -8.87 -2.90 -0.23
N LEU A 107 -9.83 -3.48 0.50
CA LEU A 107 -9.62 -4.08 1.83
C LEU A 107 -9.68 -5.60 1.77
N LEU A 108 -8.63 -6.26 2.26
CA LEU A 108 -8.57 -7.70 2.47
C LEU A 108 -8.64 -8.00 3.97
N VAL A 109 -9.55 -8.87 4.39
CA VAL A 109 -9.62 -9.35 5.78
C VAL A 109 -9.25 -10.83 5.82
N LEU A 110 -8.15 -11.13 6.51
CA LEU A 110 -7.62 -12.49 6.69
C LEU A 110 -7.78 -12.93 8.14
N ARG A 111 -8.04 -14.23 8.31
CA ARG A 111 -8.16 -14.91 9.60
C ARG A 111 -7.06 -15.95 9.70
N SER A 112 -6.31 -15.96 10.80
CA SER A 112 -5.31 -16.99 11.04
C SER A 112 -5.94 -18.33 11.36
N THR A 113 -5.22 -19.39 10.99
CA THR A 113 -5.53 -20.78 11.34
C THR A 113 -4.27 -21.42 11.93
N PRO A 114 -4.34 -22.64 12.50
CA PRO A 114 -3.15 -23.35 12.94
C PRO A 114 -2.11 -23.56 11.83
N GLU A 115 -2.57 -23.73 10.59
CA GLU A 115 -1.73 -23.93 9.40
C GLU A 115 -1.16 -22.61 8.86
N TYR A 116 -1.89 -21.50 9.07
CA TYR A 116 -1.46 -20.16 8.65
C TYR A 116 -1.57 -19.18 9.83
N PRO A 117 -0.54 -19.13 10.69
CA PRO A 117 -0.50 -18.20 11.81
C PRO A 117 -0.54 -16.74 11.35
N ALA A 118 -1.06 -15.86 12.21
CA ALA A 118 -1.21 -14.43 11.92
C ALA A 118 0.09 -13.77 11.43
N GLN A 119 1.21 -14.10 12.09
CA GLN A 119 2.53 -13.58 11.72
C GLN A 119 2.90 -13.97 10.28
N GLU A 120 2.71 -15.23 9.91
CA GLU A 120 3.07 -15.71 8.58
C GLU A 120 2.17 -15.08 7.51
N LEU A 121 0.88 -14.93 7.78
CA LEU A 121 -0.04 -14.21 6.91
C LEU A 121 0.41 -12.75 6.71
N ALA A 122 0.81 -12.08 7.78
CA ALA A 122 1.29 -10.70 7.73
C ALA A 122 2.60 -10.58 6.95
N GLU A 123 3.57 -11.46 7.17
CA GLU A 123 4.84 -11.49 6.42
C GLU A 123 4.62 -11.71 4.92
N ARG A 124 3.73 -12.66 4.56
CA ARG A 124 3.37 -12.91 3.16
C ARG A 124 2.70 -11.70 2.53
N ALA A 125 1.73 -11.10 3.21
CA ALA A 125 1.02 -9.92 2.72
C ALA A 125 1.96 -8.71 2.55
N LEU A 126 2.85 -8.47 3.51
CA LEU A 126 3.84 -7.39 3.46
C LEU A 126 4.81 -7.58 2.31
N SER A 127 5.37 -8.78 2.16
CA SER A 127 6.41 -9.09 1.17
C SER A 127 5.90 -9.28 -0.26
N ALA A 128 4.60 -9.47 -0.47
CA ALA A 128 4.00 -9.64 -1.79
C ALA A 128 4.05 -8.38 -2.66
N GLY A 129 4.19 -7.20 -2.06
CA GLY A 129 4.23 -5.91 -2.78
C GLY A 129 2.89 -5.45 -3.37
N THR A 130 1.82 -6.22 -3.16
CA THR A 130 0.46 -5.87 -3.61
C THR A 130 -0.31 -5.04 -2.58
N CYS A 131 0.04 -5.17 -1.29
CA CYS A 131 -0.55 -4.39 -0.21
C CYS A 131 0.29 -3.14 0.07
N HIS A 132 -0.29 -1.95 0.25
CA HIS A 132 0.48 -0.79 0.72
C HIS A 132 0.65 -0.81 2.24
N ALA A 133 -0.30 -1.41 2.94
CA ALA A 133 -0.27 -1.56 4.39
C ALA A 133 -0.90 -2.88 4.84
N VAL A 134 -0.36 -3.41 5.93
CA VAL A 134 -0.85 -4.61 6.60
C VAL A 134 -1.01 -4.29 8.09
N VAL A 135 -2.23 -4.45 8.59
CA VAL A 135 -2.56 -4.24 10.01
C VAL A 135 -2.82 -5.62 10.63
N MET A 136 -2.02 -6.00 11.62
CA MET A 136 -2.13 -7.28 12.31
C MET A 136 -2.53 -7.08 13.77
N TRP A 137 -3.53 -7.82 14.22
CA TRP A 137 -3.88 -7.91 15.63
C TRP A 137 -3.30 -9.20 16.21
N THR A 138 -2.56 -9.10 17.30
CA THR A 138 -1.99 -10.26 17.98
C THR A 138 -1.85 -10.03 19.48
N GLY A 139 -2.03 -11.08 20.29
CA GLY A 139 -1.76 -11.02 21.73
C GLY A 139 -0.27 -11.02 22.08
N LYS A 140 0.59 -11.49 21.16
CA LYS A 140 2.03 -11.61 21.41
C LYS A 140 2.82 -11.42 20.12
N LEU A 141 3.93 -10.70 20.23
CA LEU A 141 4.92 -10.57 19.18
C LEU A 141 6.32 -10.57 19.81
N GLY A 142 7.15 -11.54 19.44
CA GLY A 142 8.54 -11.59 19.87
C GLY A 142 9.41 -10.68 19.00
N ARG A 143 10.62 -10.36 19.48
CA ARG A 143 11.57 -9.53 18.74
C ARG A 143 11.93 -10.10 17.36
N ALA A 144 12.21 -11.40 17.27
CA ALA A 144 12.53 -12.05 16.00
C ALA A 144 11.37 -11.98 15.00
N ALA A 145 10.13 -12.09 15.49
CA ALA A 145 8.94 -11.95 14.66
C ALA A 145 8.79 -10.51 14.14
N LEU A 146 9.05 -9.51 14.98
CA LEU A 146 9.05 -8.11 14.55
C LEU A 146 10.12 -7.82 13.49
N GLU A 147 11.33 -8.34 13.69
CA GLU A 147 12.43 -8.19 12.71
C GLU A 147 12.09 -8.86 11.37
N SER A 148 11.43 -10.02 11.40
CA SER A 148 10.91 -10.68 10.19
C SER A 148 9.86 -9.83 9.47
N LEU A 149 8.91 -9.24 10.21
CA LEU A 149 7.93 -8.31 9.65
C LEU A 149 8.59 -7.06 9.04
N GLN A 150 9.65 -6.53 9.65
CA GLN A 150 10.41 -5.41 9.09
C GLN A 150 11.06 -5.78 7.77
N GLN A 151 11.68 -6.97 7.67
CA GLN A 151 12.25 -7.45 6.42
C GLN A 151 11.19 -7.66 5.34
N ALA A 152 10.04 -8.22 5.70
CA ALA A 152 8.92 -8.40 4.77
C ALA A 152 8.36 -7.05 4.28
N SER A 153 8.21 -6.08 5.19
CA SER A 153 7.79 -4.71 4.89
C SER A 153 8.74 -4.02 3.91
N ALA A 154 10.05 -4.12 4.16
CA ALA A 154 11.08 -3.59 3.26
C ALA A 154 10.99 -4.23 1.87
N LYS A 155 10.86 -5.56 1.82
CA LYS A 155 10.81 -6.33 0.57
C LYS A 155 9.63 -5.95 -0.33
N GLY A 156 8.46 -5.75 0.25
CA GLY A 156 7.25 -5.39 -0.53
C GLY A 156 6.98 -3.89 -0.65
N ASN A 157 7.83 -3.03 -0.06
CA ASN A 157 7.56 -1.60 0.04
C ASN A 157 6.14 -1.34 0.60
N SER A 158 5.90 -1.91 1.78
CA SER A 158 4.60 -1.98 2.45
C SER A 158 4.75 -1.55 3.90
N HIS A 159 3.74 -0.90 4.48
CA HIS A 159 3.72 -0.50 5.87
C HIS A 159 3.13 -1.59 6.76
N GLY A 160 3.82 -1.97 7.83
CA GLY A 160 3.28 -2.85 8.86
C GLY A 160 2.73 -2.05 10.03
N VAL A 161 1.55 -2.40 10.52
CA VAL A 161 1.02 -1.92 11.80
C VAL A 161 0.66 -3.12 12.65
N VAL A 162 1.30 -3.27 13.81
CA VAL A 162 0.99 -4.35 14.74
C VAL A 162 0.26 -3.79 15.95
N LEU A 163 -0.94 -4.27 16.17
CA LEU A 163 -1.79 -3.95 17.31
C LEU A 163 -1.72 -5.10 18.30
N ARG A 164 -1.18 -4.83 19.50
CA ARG A 164 -1.12 -5.83 20.56
C ARG A 164 -1.58 -5.32 21.90
N GLN A 165 -2.10 -6.23 22.70
CA GLN A 165 -2.56 -5.96 24.05
C GLN A 165 -1.37 -6.09 25.03
N ARG A 166 -1.38 -5.29 26.10
CA ARG A 166 -0.51 -5.47 27.26
C ARG A 166 -1.35 -5.70 28.51
#